data_AF-A0A2G9LXM7-F1
#
_entry.id   AF-A0A2G9LXM7-F1
#
_cell.length_a   1.000
_cell.length_b   1.000
_cell.length_c   1.000
_cell.angle_alpha   90.00
_cell.angle_beta   90.00
_cell.angle_gamma   90.00
#
_symmetry.space_group_name_H-M   'P 1'
#
loop_
_entity.id
_entity.type
_entity.pdbx_description
1 polymer ?
#
loop_
_entity_poly.entity_id
_entity_poly.type
_entity_poly.pdbx_seq_one_letter_code
_entity_poly.pdbx_strand_id
1 'polypeptide(L)'
;MLAVLGITVSGMPLAFLTTVALPIWWIAVALLALTSYLYLSRRCISRGLIVLNAGLIIAGAPWLQSLLAVAWGMGGTVVVAGVYL
;
A
#
# COMPACT_ATOMS: atom_id res chain seq x y z
N MET A 1 -18.36 -15.15 -10.94
CA MET A 1 -19.75 -14.65 -10.93
C MET A 1 -19.82 -13.18 -10.45
N LEU A 2 -19.08 -12.26 -11.10
CA LEU A 2 -19.22 -10.81 -10.86
C LEU A 2 -19.98 -10.10 -11.99
N ALA A 3 -20.07 -10.74 -13.17
CA ALA A 3 -20.74 -10.20 -14.35
C ALA A 3 -22.28 -10.21 -14.26
N VAL A 4 -22.87 -10.89 -13.26
CA VAL A 4 -24.33 -11.05 -13.11
C VAL A 4 -24.97 -9.91 -12.28
N LEU A 5 -24.16 -9.12 -11.56
CA LEU A 5 -24.65 -8.07 -10.65
C LEU A 5 -24.63 -6.65 -11.26
N GLY A 6 -24.86 -6.51 -12.58
CA GLY A 6 -25.05 -5.19 -13.20
C GLY A 6 -23.77 -4.39 -13.50
N ILE A 7 -22.59 -5.03 -13.48
CA ILE A 7 -21.32 -4.42 -13.92
C ILE A 7 -21.19 -4.54 -15.45
N THR A 8 -22.22 -4.15 -16.18
CA THR A 8 -22.20 -4.09 -17.66
C THR A 8 -22.52 -2.70 -18.21
N VAL A 9 -22.75 -1.70 -17.33
CA VAL A 9 -23.07 -0.31 -17.75
C VAL A 9 -22.16 0.74 -17.10
N SER A 10 -20.95 0.37 -16.69
CA SER A 10 -19.89 1.33 -16.39
C SER A 10 -18.57 0.81 -16.94
N GLY A 11 -17.91 1.61 -17.78
CA GLY A 11 -16.77 1.22 -18.60
C GLY A 11 -15.48 0.87 -17.85
N MET A 12 -15.50 0.73 -16.52
CA MET A 12 -14.33 0.33 -15.73
C MET A 12 -14.77 -0.48 -14.48
N PRO A 13 -14.85 -1.82 -14.55
CA PRO A 13 -15.11 -2.68 -13.38
C PRO A 13 -14.08 -2.50 -12.24
N LEU A 14 -12.91 -1.90 -12.54
CA LEU A 14 -11.88 -1.55 -11.56
C LEU A 14 -12.24 -0.34 -10.68
N ALA A 15 -13.20 0.51 -11.08
CA ALA A 15 -13.52 1.73 -10.34
C ALA A 15 -13.93 1.44 -8.89
N PHE A 16 -14.69 0.37 -8.64
CA PHE A 16 -15.06 -0.08 -7.30
C PHE A 16 -13.87 -0.55 -6.45
N LEU A 17 -12.85 -1.13 -7.06
CA LEU A 17 -11.61 -1.46 -6.34
C LEU A 17 -10.83 -0.18 -6.04
N THR A 18 -10.84 0.82 -6.93
CA THR A 18 -10.15 2.10 -6.67
C THR A 18 -10.82 2.95 -5.58
N THR A 19 -12.16 2.93 -5.50
CA THR A 19 -12.91 3.67 -4.47
C THR A 19 -12.65 3.13 -3.06
N VAL A 20 -12.38 1.83 -2.92
CA VAL A 20 -12.04 1.19 -1.64
C VAL A 20 -10.53 1.13 -1.40
N ALA A 21 -9.72 0.98 -2.45
CA ALA A 21 -8.27 0.92 -2.33
C ALA A 21 -7.69 2.23 -1.78
N LEU A 22 -8.20 3.38 -2.21
CA LEU A 22 -7.76 4.70 -1.71
C LEU A 22 -7.93 4.85 -0.18
N PRO A 23 -9.12 4.65 0.41
CA PRO A 23 -9.28 4.76 1.86
C PRO A 23 -8.48 3.70 2.62
N ILE A 24 -8.41 2.46 2.12
CA ILE A 24 -7.58 1.41 2.76
C ILE A 24 -6.09 1.79 2.74
N TRP A 25 -5.60 2.33 1.64
CA TRP A 25 -4.22 2.78 1.52
C TRP A 25 -3.92 3.90 2.53
N TRP A 26 -4.83 4.86 2.70
CA TRP A 26 -4.69 5.92 3.71
C TRP A 26 -4.71 5.38 5.13
N ILE A 27 -5.54 4.37 5.43
CA ILE A 27 -5.53 3.69 6.73
C ILE A 27 -4.15 3.05 6.97
N ALA A 28 -3.59 2.37 5.98
CA ALA A 28 -2.26 1.78 6.08
C ALA A 28 -1.17 2.83 6.33
N VAL A 29 -1.26 3.99 5.67
CA VAL A 29 -0.33 5.12 5.89
C VAL A 29 -0.46 5.70 7.29
N ALA A 30 -1.68 5.86 7.80
CA ALA A 30 -1.91 6.33 9.17
C ALA A 30 -1.33 5.34 10.20
N LEU A 31 -1.50 4.04 10.00
CA LEU A 31 -0.90 2.98 10.82
C LEU A 31 0.63 2.99 10.75
N LEU A 32 1.20 3.17 9.56
CA LEU A 32 2.65 3.31 9.38
C LEU A 32 3.18 4.54 10.11
N ALA A 33 2.48 5.68 10.03
CA ALA A 33 2.85 6.90 10.74
C ALA A 33 2.80 6.71 12.26
N LEU A 34 1.75 6.07 12.77
CA LEU A 34 1.59 5.76 14.20
C LEU A 34 2.70 4.82 14.69
N THR A 35 2.96 3.73 13.97
CA THR A 35 4.02 2.77 14.34
C THR A 35 5.42 3.39 14.24
N SER A 36 5.65 4.26 13.25
CA SER A 36 6.89 5.04 13.14
C SER A 36 7.07 6.01 14.31
N TYR A 37 5.99 6.68 14.74
CA TYR A 37 6.02 7.52 15.94
C TYR A 37 6.34 6.72 17.20
N LEU A 38 5.68 5.56 17.40
CA LEU A 38 5.95 4.66 18.52
C LEU A 38 7.38 4.13 18.52
N TYR A 39 7.95 3.86 17.35
CA TYR A 39 9.36 3.50 17.20
C TYR A 39 10.29 4.62 17.67
N LEU A 40 10.06 5.85 17.26
CA LEU A 40 10.91 6.99 17.66
C LEU A 40 10.74 7.32 19.15
N SER A 41 9.52 7.25 19.68
CA SER A 41 9.21 7.61 21.06
C SER A 41 9.61 6.52 22.07
N ARG A 42 9.34 5.24 21.75
CA ARG A 42 9.47 4.11 22.69
C ARG A 42 10.44 3.03 22.23
N ARG A 43 10.86 3.02 20.96
CA ARG A 43 11.73 1.99 20.34
C ARG A 43 11.22 0.55 20.50
N CYS A 44 9.91 0.35 20.66
CA CYS A 44 9.33 -0.97 20.89
C CYS A 44 9.06 -1.78 19.61
N ILE A 45 9.29 -1.20 18.42
CA ILE A 45 8.97 -1.81 17.12
C ILE A 45 10.26 -2.07 16.35
N SER A 46 10.35 -3.17 15.60
CA SER A 46 11.51 -3.44 14.75
C SER A 46 11.62 -2.42 13.61
N ARG A 47 12.84 -1.93 13.38
CA ARG A 47 13.15 -1.02 12.27
C ARG A 47 12.87 -1.68 10.91
N GLY A 48 13.28 -2.94 10.74
CA GLY A 48 13.02 -3.70 9.52
C GLY A 48 11.55 -3.82 9.20
N LEU A 49 10.72 -4.04 10.23
CA LEU A 49 9.26 -4.18 10.07
C LEU A 49 8.59 -2.86 9.60
N ILE A 50 9.08 -1.71 10.05
CA ILE A 50 8.58 -0.39 9.60
C ILE A 50 8.97 -0.14 8.15
N VAL A 51 10.23 -0.43 7.79
CA VAL A 51 10.73 -0.26 6.42
C VAL A 51 10.01 -1.20 5.46
N LEU A 52 9.80 -2.46 5.85
CA LEU A 52 9.06 -3.44 5.06
C LEU A 52 7.63 -2.97 4.78
N ASN A 53 6.89 -2.53 5.82
CA ASN A 53 5.54 -1.99 5.64
C ASN A 53 5.51 -0.73 4.77
N ALA A 54 6.51 0.16 4.91
CA ALA A 54 6.64 1.33 4.04
C ALA A 54 6.80 0.92 2.56
N GLY A 55 7.64 -0.07 2.27
CA GLY A 55 7.83 -0.58 0.91
C GLY A 55 6.56 -1.20 0.32
N LEU A 56 5.80 -1.98 1.10
CA LEU A 56 4.52 -2.54 0.68
C LEU A 56 3.47 -1.45 0.36
N ILE A 57 3.42 -0.39 1.19
CA ILE A 57 2.53 0.74 0.97
C ILE A 57 2.89 1.49 -0.33
N ILE A 58 4.18 1.67 -0.61
CA ILE A 58 4.65 2.30 -1.86
C ILE A 58 4.28 1.43 -3.08
N ALA A 59 4.52 0.12 -3.00
CA ALA A 59 4.16 -0.81 -4.08
C ALA A 59 2.65 -0.86 -4.34
N GLY A 60 1.84 -0.70 -3.29
CA GLY A 60 0.37 -0.74 -3.35
C GLY A 60 -0.31 0.61 -3.60
N ALA A 61 0.42 1.67 -3.96
CA ALA A 61 -0.14 3.01 -4.12
C ALA A 61 -1.13 3.12 -5.31
N PRO A 62 -2.43 3.39 -5.07
CA PRO A 62 -3.47 3.27 -6.10
C PRO A 62 -3.39 4.33 -7.22
N TRP A 63 -2.78 5.49 -6.98
CA TRP A 63 -2.57 6.51 -8.03
C TRP A 63 -1.37 6.24 -8.93
N LEU A 64 -0.49 5.30 -8.55
CA LEU A 64 0.65 4.86 -9.36
C LEU A 64 0.30 3.68 -10.28
N GLN A 65 -0.99 3.36 -10.45
CA GLN A 65 -1.45 2.26 -11.32
C GLN A 65 -0.96 2.37 -12.77
N SER A 66 -0.88 3.60 -13.32
CA SER A 66 -0.35 3.83 -14.67
C SER A 66 1.17 3.61 -14.78
N LEU A 67 1.89 3.62 -13.66
CA LEU A 67 3.33 3.34 -13.56
C LEU A 67 3.60 2.14 -12.64
N LEU A 68 2.85 1.05 -12.82
CA LEU A 68 2.92 -0.14 -11.96
C LEU A 68 4.37 -0.64 -11.78
N ALA A 69 5.16 -0.71 -12.86
CA ALA A 69 6.55 -1.14 -12.79
C ALA A 69 7.42 -0.25 -11.88
N VAL A 70 7.17 1.06 -11.86
CA VAL A 70 7.87 2.02 -11.00
C VAL A 70 7.44 1.84 -9.54
N ALA A 71 6.14 1.67 -9.29
CA ALA A 71 5.61 1.42 -7.95
C ALA A 71 6.21 0.15 -7.33
N TRP A 72 6.23 -0.94 -8.10
CA TRP A 72 6.82 -2.21 -7.68
C TRP A 72 8.35 -2.15 -7.55
N GLY A 73 9.04 -1.42 -8.43
CA GLY A 73 10.49 -1.22 -8.32
C GLY A 73 10.87 -0.44 -7.06
N MET A 74 10.24 0.71 -6.80
CA MET A 74 10.51 1.51 -5.61
C MET A 74 10.06 0.78 -4.34
N GLY A 75 8.83 0.26 -4.30
CA GLY A 75 8.33 -0.46 -3.13
C GLY A 75 9.10 -1.74 -2.84
N GLY A 76 9.42 -2.52 -3.88
CA GLY A 76 10.17 -3.77 -3.77
C GLY A 76 11.59 -3.56 -3.27
N THR A 77 12.31 -2.53 -3.75
CA THR A 77 13.66 -2.22 -3.24
C THR A 77 13.63 -1.86 -1.75
N VAL A 78 12.62 -1.09 -1.31
CA VAL A 78 12.42 -0.75 0.11
C VAL A 78 12.06 -1.99 0.93
N VAL A 79 11.21 -2.90 0.42
CA VAL A 79 10.89 -4.18 1.07
C VAL A 79 12.16 -5.00 1.29
N VAL A 80 12.97 -5.16 0.25
CA VAL A 80 14.23 -5.90 0.32
C VAL A 80 15.14 -5.28 1.38
N ALA A 81 15.29 -3.95 1.41
CA ALA A 81 16.06 -3.27 2.44
C ALA A 81 15.51 -3.56 3.86
N GLY A 82 14.18 -3.58 4.03
CA GLY A 82 13.54 -3.88 5.31
C GLY A 82 13.77 -5.31 5.81
N VAL A 83 13.95 -6.28 4.92
CA VAL A 83 14.27 -7.68 5.30
C VAL A 83 15.69 -7.81 5.87
N TYR A 84 16.62 -6.95 5.45
CA TYR A 84 18.02 -6.98 5.90
C TYR A 84 18.34 -6.02 7.07
N LEU A 85 17.36 -5.24 7.56
CA LEU A 85 17.50 -4.28 8.66
C LEU A 85 16.93 -4.80 9.98
#